data_AF-A0A212LWI0-F1
#
_entry.id   AF-A0A212LWI0-F1
#
_cell.length_a   1.000
_cell.length_b   1.000
_cell.length_c   1.000
_cell.angle_alpha   90.00
_cell.angle_beta   90.00
_cell.angle_gamma   90.00
#
_symmetry.space_group_name_H-M   'P 1'
#
loop_
_entity.id
_entity.type
_entity.pdbx_description
1 polymer ?
#
loop_
_entity_poly.entity_id
_entity_poly.type
_entity_poly.pdbx_seq_one_letter_code
_entity_poly.pdbx_strand_id
1 'polypeptide(L)'
;MFEQALTNEIHQNKLLLASGFAQEVNETLSARSNVLQVAAGSEEILSGDRTRQLLALQNIIKYTPGIHFMGITDTEGRETVATFGELVNLGEREYFKQAKNGAKIAFVDLIVLLENQKVILLSDFLS
;
A
#
# COMPACT_ATOMS: atom_id res chain seq x y z
N MET A 1 10.26 -27.62 -36.59
CA MET A 1 11.10 -27.83 -35.38
C MET A 1 11.66 -26.55 -34.82
N PHE A 2 12.30 -25.67 -35.62
CA PHE A 2 12.86 -24.40 -35.12
C PHE A 2 11.83 -23.44 -34.53
N GLU A 3 10.69 -23.23 -35.20
CA GLU A 3 9.63 -22.32 -34.71
C GLU A 3 8.98 -22.80 -33.39
N GLN A 4 8.84 -24.11 -33.20
CA GLN A 4 8.35 -24.70 -31.95
C GLN A 4 9.35 -24.53 -30.80
N ALA A 5 10.64 -24.72 -31.07
CA ALA A 5 11.69 -24.50 -30.08
C ALA A 5 11.74 -23.02 -29.64
N LEU A 6 11.68 -22.08 -30.59
CA LEU A 6 11.65 -20.65 -30.32
C LEU A 6 10.40 -20.21 -29.54
N THR A 7 9.23 -20.76 -29.90
CA THR A 7 7.97 -20.48 -29.17
C THR A 7 8.03 -20.97 -27.74
N ASN A 8 8.58 -22.16 -27.51
CA ASN A 8 8.77 -22.71 -26.18
C ASN A 8 9.74 -21.87 -25.34
N GLU A 9 10.85 -21.41 -25.92
CA GLU A 9 11.82 -20.54 -25.24
C GLU A 9 11.20 -19.20 -24.83
N ILE A 10 10.44 -18.55 -25.74
CA ILE A 10 9.71 -17.31 -25.43
C ILE A 10 8.69 -17.54 -24.31
N HIS A 11 7.98 -18.66 -24.33
CA HIS A 11 7.01 -18.98 -23.28
C HIS A 11 7.68 -19.22 -21.92
N GLN A 12 8.79 -19.96 -21.88
CA GLN A 12 9.57 -20.17 -20.66
C GLN A 12 10.14 -18.86 -20.10
N ASN A 13 10.64 -17.98 -20.96
CA ASN A 13 11.13 -16.66 -20.54
C ASN A 13 10.01 -15.79 -19.97
N LYS A 14 8.80 -15.83 -20.56
CA LYS A 14 7.62 -15.14 -20.01
C LYS A 14 7.25 -15.66 -18.62
N LEU A 15 7.26 -16.97 -18.42
CA LEU A 15 6.98 -17.58 -17.11
C LEU A 15 8.02 -17.20 -16.07
N LEU A 16 9.30 -17.21 -16.44
CA LEU A 16 10.38 -16.81 -15.54
C LEU A 16 10.26 -15.34 -15.12
N LEU A 17 9.99 -14.44 -16.09
CA LEU A 17 9.78 -13.02 -15.81
C LEU A 17 8.56 -12.78 -14.94
N ALA A 18 7.44 -13.45 -15.22
CA ALA A 18 6.23 -13.35 -14.41
C ALA A 18 6.46 -13.85 -12.98
N SER A 19 7.18 -14.96 -12.82
CA SER A 19 7.54 -15.49 -11.50
C SER A 19 8.48 -14.55 -10.74
N GLY A 20 9.49 -14.00 -11.40
CA GLY A 20 10.43 -13.05 -10.77
C GLY A 20 9.71 -11.78 -10.32
N PHE A 21 8.83 -11.24 -11.16
CA PHE A 21 8.02 -10.08 -10.81
C PHE A 21 7.05 -10.37 -9.66
N ALA A 22 6.38 -11.53 -9.66
CA ALA A 22 5.50 -11.92 -8.57
C ALA A 22 6.26 -12.06 -7.23
N GLN A 23 7.49 -12.57 -7.27
CA GLN A 23 8.35 -12.64 -6.10
C GLN A 23 8.71 -11.24 -5.58
N GLU A 24 9.15 -10.33 -6.45
CA GLU A 24 9.51 -8.96 -6.08
C GLU A 24 8.31 -8.18 -5.47
N VAL A 25 7.12 -8.37 -6.04
CA VAL A 25 5.87 -7.82 -5.50
C VAL A 25 5.60 -8.38 -4.10
N ASN A 26 5.72 -9.70 -3.92
CA ASN A 26 5.52 -10.33 -2.61
C ASN A 26 6.52 -9.85 -1.56
N GLU A 27 7.80 -9.74 -1.92
CA GLU A 27 8.86 -9.23 -1.05
C GLU A 27 8.57 -7.78 -0.64
N THR A 28 8.16 -6.95 -1.60
CA THR A 28 7.80 -5.54 -1.35
C THR A 28 6.58 -5.43 -0.43
N LEU A 29 5.52 -6.21 -0.66
CA LEU A 29 4.32 -6.21 0.17
C LEU A 29 4.63 -6.71 1.58
N SER A 30 5.47 -7.74 1.72
CA SER A 30 5.91 -8.28 3.01
C SER A 30 6.71 -7.24 3.81
N ALA A 31 7.66 -6.56 3.16
CA ALA A 31 8.45 -5.50 3.79
C ALA A 31 7.56 -4.34 4.29
N ARG A 32 6.62 -3.87 3.47
CA ARG A 32 5.67 -2.81 3.85
C ARG A 32 4.74 -3.24 4.97
N SER A 33 4.27 -4.49 4.94
CA SER A 33 3.44 -5.07 5.99
C SER A 33 4.17 -5.09 7.34
N ASN A 34 5.45 -5.46 7.35
CA ASN A 34 6.27 -5.46 8.56
C ASN A 34 6.47 -4.05 9.13
N VAL A 35 6.71 -3.05 8.27
CA VAL A 35 6.80 -1.64 8.68
C VAL A 35 5.50 -1.19 9.34
N LEU A 36 4.34 -1.48 8.74
CA LEU A 36 3.04 -1.14 9.31
C LEU A 36 2.78 -1.83 10.64
N GLN A 37 3.12 -3.12 10.77
CA GLN A 37 2.96 -3.86 12.02
C GLN A 37 3.81 -3.30 13.15
N VAL A 38 5.08 -2.97 12.86
CA VAL A 38 5.97 -2.35 13.85
C VAL A 38 5.46 -0.97 14.25
N ALA A 39 5.04 -0.15 13.29
CA ALA A 39 4.48 1.17 13.55
C ALA A 39 3.21 1.07 14.42
N ALA A 40 2.27 0.19 14.08
CA ALA A 40 1.02 0.03 14.82
C ALA A 40 1.23 -0.41 16.29
N GLY A 41 2.34 -1.07 16.60
CA GLY A 41 2.71 -1.46 17.96
C GLY A 41 3.57 -0.44 18.72
N SER A 42 3.95 0.68 18.11
CA SER A 42 4.86 1.65 18.72
C SER A 42 4.15 2.52 19.76
N GLU A 43 4.84 2.88 20.84
CA GLU A 43 4.29 3.74 21.89
C GLU A 43 3.91 5.13 21.36
N GLU A 44 4.66 5.66 20.40
CA GLU A 44 4.36 6.95 19.75
C GLU A 44 3.02 6.90 19.03
N ILE A 45 2.76 5.82 18.26
CA ILE A 45 1.50 5.64 17.54
C ILE A 45 0.34 5.42 18.52
N LEU A 46 0.56 4.66 19.59
CA LEU A 46 -0.48 4.39 20.61
C LEU A 46 -0.72 5.54 21.60
N SER A 47 0.15 6.55 21.63
CA SER A 47 0.12 7.61 22.65
C SER A 47 -1.13 8.50 22.65
N GLY A 48 -1.87 8.57 21.54
CA GLY A 48 -2.96 9.52 21.35
C GLY A 48 -2.51 10.99 21.20
N ASP A 49 -1.20 11.28 21.34
CA ASP A 49 -0.62 12.59 21.09
C ASP A 49 -0.38 12.76 19.59
N ARG A 50 -1.22 13.59 18.96
CA ARG A 50 -1.20 13.85 17.51
C ARG A 50 0.16 14.35 17.02
N THR A 51 0.88 15.13 17.82
CA THR A 51 2.20 15.67 17.44
C THR A 51 3.24 14.56 17.43
N ARG A 52 3.26 13.72 18.47
CA ARG A 52 4.16 12.56 18.55
C ARG A 52 3.87 11.56 17.44
N GLN A 53 2.60 11.27 17.22
CA GLN A 53 2.13 10.39 16.14
C GLN A 53 2.58 10.92 14.77
N LEU A 54 2.35 12.20 14.47
CA LEU A 54 2.75 12.79 13.19
C LEU A 54 4.27 12.70 12.97
N LEU A 55 5.08 13.03 13.98
CA LEU A 55 6.53 12.93 13.90
C LEU A 55 6.99 11.48 13.66
N ALA A 56 6.37 10.51 14.32
CA ALA A 56 6.65 9.10 14.10
C ALA A 56 6.33 8.66 12.66
N LEU A 57 5.16 9.02 12.14
CA LEU A 57 4.78 8.71 10.76
C LEU A 57 5.72 9.34 9.74
N GLN A 58 6.09 10.62 9.92
CA GLN A 58 7.03 11.32 9.05
C GLN A 58 8.41 10.65 9.05
N ASN A 59 8.89 10.20 10.21
CA ASN A 59 10.14 9.44 10.30
C ASN A 59 10.04 8.11 9.55
N ILE A 60 8.93 7.37 9.68
CA ILE A 60 8.74 6.11 8.94
C ILE A 60 8.80 6.36 7.43
N ILE A 61 8.10 7.36 6.92
CA ILE A 61 8.14 7.75 5.49
C ILE A 61 9.56 8.10 5.05
N LYS A 62 10.27 8.91 5.85
CA LYS A 62 11.64 9.34 5.54
C LYS A 62 12.61 8.17 5.36
N TYR A 63 12.43 7.09 6.10
CA TYR A 63 13.32 5.93 6.08
C TYR A 63 12.78 4.73 5.27
N THR A 64 11.58 4.83 4.70
CA THR A 64 10.94 3.74 3.94
C THR A 64 10.64 4.17 2.51
N PRO A 65 11.55 3.91 1.56
CA PRO A 65 11.37 4.28 0.15
C PRO A 65 10.05 3.76 -0.44
N GLY A 66 9.37 4.60 -1.23
CA GLY A 66 8.13 4.24 -1.91
C GLY A 66 6.86 4.30 -1.05
N ILE A 67 6.97 4.67 0.24
CA ILE A 67 5.83 5.14 1.03
C ILE A 67 5.79 6.66 0.92
N HIS A 68 4.65 7.20 0.50
CA HIS A 68 4.46 8.65 0.31
C HIS A 68 3.42 9.25 1.25
N PHE A 69 2.53 8.41 1.79
CA PHE A 69 1.44 8.79 2.68
C PHE A 69 1.36 7.80 3.84
N MET A 70 1.09 8.32 5.04
CA MET A 70 0.61 7.53 6.16
C MET A 70 -0.41 8.35 6.96
N GLY A 71 -1.39 7.66 7.52
CA GLY A 71 -2.40 8.25 8.38
C GLY A 71 -2.80 7.29 9.51
N ILE A 72 -3.45 7.85 10.53
CA ILE A 72 -4.05 7.12 11.65
C ILE A 72 -5.52 7.49 11.67
N THR A 73 -6.39 6.49 11.78
CA THR A 73 -7.83 6.68 11.94
C THR A 73 -8.28 6.29 13.34
N ASP A 74 -9.41 6.85 13.77
CA ASP A 74 -10.18 6.27 14.88
C ASP A 74 -10.93 5.00 14.44
N THR A 75 -11.71 4.41 15.35
CA THR A 75 -12.50 3.20 15.12
C THR A 75 -13.76 3.42 14.26
N GLU A 76 -14.08 4.68 13.97
CA GLU A 76 -15.15 5.09 13.06
C GLU A 76 -14.61 5.36 11.65
N GLY A 77 -13.29 5.37 11.47
CA GLY A 77 -12.60 5.59 10.20
C GLY A 77 -12.26 7.05 9.93
N ARG A 78 -12.45 7.94 10.90
CA ARG A 78 -12.04 9.35 10.74
C ARG A 78 -10.55 9.46 10.96
N GLU A 79 -9.84 10.05 10.02
CA GLU A 79 -8.42 10.32 10.19
C GLU A 79 -8.20 11.33 11.32
N THR A 80 -7.31 10.96 12.25
CA THR A 80 -6.89 11.80 13.37
C THR A 80 -5.53 12.43 13.12
N VAL A 81 -4.69 11.77 12.31
CA VAL A 81 -3.36 12.23 11.89
C VAL A 81 -3.12 11.80 10.45
N ALA A 82 -2.55 12.68 9.62
CA ALA A 82 -2.11 12.38 8.27
C ALA A 82 -0.78 13.11 7.99
N THR A 83 0.13 12.49 7.25
CA THR A 83 1.44 13.08 6.93
C THR A 83 1.37 14.16 5.87
N PHE A 84 0.32 14.17 5.04
CA PHE A 84 -0.02 15.24 4.11
C PHE A 84 -1.53 15.26 3.88
N GLY A 85 -2.04 16.35 3.33
CA GLY A 85 -3.44 16.46 2.91
C GLY A 85 -4.39 16.85 4.04
N GLU A 86 -5.67 16.93 3.69
CA GLU A 86 -6.75 17.14 4.65
C GLU A 86 -7.18 15.81 5.28
N LEU A 87 -7.66 15.86 6.52
CA LEU A 87 -8.15 14.67 7.20
C LEU A 87 -9.48 14.24 6.60
N VAL A 88 -9.56 13.00 6.15
CA VAL A 88 -10.77 12.44 5.53
C VAL A 88 -11.42 11.38 6.42
N ASN A 89 -12.65 10.99 6.05
CA ASN A 89 -13.34 9.87 6.67
C ASN A 89 -13.29 8.64 5.75
N LEU A 90 -12.64 7.59 6.23
CA LEU A 90 -12.45 6.31 5.56
C LEU A 90 -13.45 5.25 6.01
N GLY A 91 -14.38 5.57 6.93
CA GLY A 91 -15.30 4.60 7.55
C GLY A 91 -16.14 3.80 6.58
N GLU A 92 -16.49 4.40 5.43
CA GLU A 92 -17.25 3.74 4.37
C GLU A 92 -16.39 2.95 3.37
N ARG A 93 -15.08 3.10 3.42
CA ARG A 93 -14.15 2.43 2.51
C ARG A 93 -14.03 0.95 2.83
N GLU A 94 -13.98 0.13 1.78
CA GLU A 94 -13.99 -1.33 1.93
C GLU A 94 -12.77 -1.85 2.69
N TYR A 95 -11.59 -1.30 2.44
CA TYR A 95 -10.37 -1.69 3.17
C TYR A 95 -10.45 -1.36 4.67
N PHE A 96 -11.11 -0.28 5.05
CA PHE A 96 -11.33 0.07 6.45
C PHE A 96 -12.31 -0.91 7.09
N LYS A 97 -13.41 -1.22 6.40
CA LYS A 97 -14.39 -2.23 6.83
C LYS A 97 -13.73 -3.60 7.03
N GLN A 98 -12.86 -4.03 6.12
CA GLN A 98 -12.08 -5.27 6.26
C GLN A 98 -11.19 -5.25 7.51
N ALA A 99 -10.42 -4.18 7.72
CA ALA A 99 -9.57 -4.04 8.90
C ALA A 99 -10.39 -4.05 10.20
N LYS A 100 -11.50 -3.30 10.24
CA LYS A 100 -12.43 -3.25 11.38
C LYS A 100 -13.05 -4.61 11.70
N ASN A 101 -13.29 -5.44 10.68
CA ASN A 101 -13.83 -6.80 10.82
C ASN A 101 -12.76 -7.85 11.14
N GLY A 102 -11.54 -7.44 11.50
CA GLY A 102 -10.49 -8.33 12.02
C GLY A 102 -9.43 -8.75 11.01
N ALA A 103 -9.44 -8.20 9.78
CA ALA A 103 -8.32 -8.37 8.88
C ALA A 103 -7.09 -7.66 9.46
N LYS A 104 -5.99 -8.40 9.67
CA LYS A 104 -4.73 -7.82 10.16
C LYS A 104 -4.12 -6.80 9.19
N ILE A 105 -4.33 -7.04 7.89
CA ILE A 105 -3.89 -6.20 6.79
C ILE A 105 -5.00 -6.25 5.73
N ALA A 106 -5.39 -5.08 5.24
CA ALA A 106 -6.24 -4.95 4.06
C ALA A 106 -5.43 -4.25 2.97
N PHE A 107 -5.51 -4.75 1.74
CA PHE A 107 -4.88 -4.14 0.58
C PHE A 107 -5.94 -3.41 -0.25
N VAL A 108 -5.55 -2.30 -0.87
CA VAL A 108 -6.42 -1.50 -1.75
C VAL A 108 -5.99 -1.73 -3.18
N ASP A 109 -6.96 -1.97 -4.06
CA ASP A 109 -6.71 -2.06 -5.49
C ASP A 109 -6.51 -0.67 -6.10
N LEU A 110 -5.60 -0.59 -7.08
CA LEU A 110 -5.40 0.60 -7.91
C LEU A 110 -6.15 0.41 -9.22
N ILE A 111 -7.09 1.29 -9.55
CA ILE A 111 -7.69 1.31 -10.89
C ILE A 111 -6.80 2.18 -11.78
N VAL A 112 -6.27 1.58 -12.84
CA VAL A 112 -5.43 2.25 -13.83
C VAL A 112 -6.18 2.30 -15.15
N LEU A 113 -6.40 3.49 -15.68
CA LEU A 113 -6.96 3.72 -17.00
C LEU A 113 -5.92 4.40 -17.89
N LEU A 114 -5.69 3.87 -19.08
CA LEU A 114 -4.88 4.53 -20.12
C LEU A 114 -5.81 5.14 -21.16
N GLU A 115 -5.78 6.46 -21.31
CA GLU A 115 -6.57 7.17 -22.31
C GLU A 115 -5.76 8.33 -22.91
N ASN A 116 -5.75 8.44 -24.25
CA ASN A 116 -5.04 9.51 -24.98
C ASN A 116 -3.57 9.70 -24.53
N GLN A 117 -2.82 8.60 -24.39
CA GLN A 117 -1.42 8.58 -23.90
C GLN A 117 -1.23 9.10 -22.46
N LYS A 118 -2.31 9.22 -21.68
CA LYS A 118 -2.25 9.60 -20.26
C LYS A 118 -2.65 8.41 -19.40
N VAL A 119 -1.86 8.17 -18.36
CA VAL A 119 -2.19 7.20 -17.32
C VAL A 119 -2.99 7.93 -16.25
N ILE A 120 -4.24 7.53 -16.07
CA ILE A 120 -5.13 8.00 -15.01
C ILE A 120 -5.12 6.94 -13.93
N LEU A 121 -4.69 7.32 -12.74
CA LEU A 121 -4.64 6.46 -11.56
C LEU A 121 -5.78 6.86 -10.64
N LEU A 122 -6.65 5.92 -10.32
CA LEU A 122 -7.62 6.04 -9.24
C LEU A 122 -7.16 5.10 -8.12
N SER A 123 -6.53 5.68 -7.10
CA SER A 123 -6.44 5.06 -5.78
C SER A 123 -7.43 5.79 -4.87
N ASP A 124 -7.96 5.10 -3.87
CA ASP A 124 -8.83 5.71 -2.86
C ASP A 124 -8.14 6.84 -2.04
N PHE A 125 -6.88 7.18 -2.31
CA PHE A 125 -6.09 8.19 -1.59
C PHE A 125 -6.21 9.61 -2.15
N LEU A 126 -6.97 9.86 -3.22
CA LEU A 126 -7.12 11.22 -3.77
C LEU A 126 -8.56 11.50 -4.24
N SER A 127 -9.37 12.01 -3.32
CA SER A 127 -10.47 12.94 -3.59
C SER A 127 -10.91 13.61 -2.30
#